data_AF-A0A6U2GME0-F1
#
_entry.id   AF-A0A6U2GME0-F1
#
_cell.length_a   1.000
_cell.length_b   1.000
_cell.length_c   1.000
_cell.angle_alpha   90.00
_cell.angle_beta   90.00
_cell.angle_gamma   90.00
#
_symmetry.space_group_name_H-M   'P 1'
#
loop_
_entity.id
_entity.type
_entity.pdbx_description
1 polymer ?
#
loop_
_entity_poly.entity_id
_entity_poly.type
_entity_poly.pdbx_seq_one_letter_code
_entity_poly.pdbx_strand_id
1 'polypeptide(L)'
;TDPLAQLAVVFASLTHDAGHEGIPNTILMKEQPDLAEKYGGKSVAERKSIDLAWDVLQEPGFRNLRECMFENSCDEVRFRQLIVNLLIATDIADRERMQKEKHRWERAFSGARTWEEEWRRRSEVALTTLDVSLKATVVLEQIMLASDVAHTMQHWLTFVKWNERLYKELWTAHVAGRNDQDPTANWYQGQVGFFDHYIIPLARKLNACGVFGNAGEEYLAYALSNRQEWTEKGREITERFERTIRNAQILDKEPQYWETADGNGEQGK
;
A
#
# COMPACT_ATOMS: atom_id res chain seq x y z
N THR A 1 10.54 2.53 -24.75
CA THR A 1 9.78 2.11 -23.56
C THR A 1 10.36 0.81 -23.06
N ASP A 2 10.25 0.50 -21.76
CA ASP A 2 10.78 -0.73 -21.13
C ASP A 2 9.60 -1.61 -20.70
N PRO A 3 9.16 -2.57 -21.54
CA PRO A 3 7.94 -3.34 -21.28
C PRO A 3 8.04 -4.22 -20.04
N LEU A 4 9.23 -4.76 -19.74
CA LEU A 4 9.44 -5.62 -18.58
C LEU A 4 9.24 -4.85 -17.28
N ALA A 5 9.72 -3.60 -17.21
CA ALA A 5 9.51 -2.73 -16.06
C ALA A 5 8.04 -2.33 -15.89
N GLN A 6 7.32 -2.06 -16.99
CA GLN A 6 5.89 -1.77 -16.93
C GLN A 6 5.10 -2.98 -16.44
N LEU A 7 5.41 -4.16 -16.96
CA LEU A 7 4.80 -5.41 -16.50
C LEU A 7 5.11 -5.66 -15.02
N ALA A 8 6.34 -5.37 -14.57
CA ALA A 8 6.70 -5.51 -13.16
C ALA A 8 5.86 -4.60 -12.25
N VAL A 9 5.59 -3.35 -12.65
CA VAL A 9 4.70 -2.46 -11.88
C VAL A 9 3.27 -3.00 -11.81
N VAL A 10 2.73 -3.49 -12.93
CA VAL A 10 1.37 -4.05 -12.97
C VAL A 10 1.29 -5.31 -12.11
N PHE A 11 2.25 -6.22 -12.25
CA PHE A 11 2.32 -7.43 -11.44
C PHE A 11 2.45 -7.09 -9.96
N ALA A 12 3.36 -6.18 -9.61
CA ALA A 12 3.56 -5.72 -8.24
C ALA A 12 2.28 -5.12 -7.64
N SER A 13 1.54 -4.31 -8.41
CA SER A 13 0.27 -3.72 -7.98
C SER A 13 -0.78 -4.80 -7.63
N LEU A 14 -0.85 -5.87 -8.43
CA LEU A 14 -1.77 -6.98 -8.19
C LEU A 14 -1.38 -7.83 -6.99
N THR A 15 -0.08 -7.94 -6.70
CA THR A 15 0.42 -8.90 -5.72
C THR A 15 0.88 -8.30 -4.42
N HIS A 16 1.04 -6.97 -4.29
CA HIS A 16 1.73 -6.37 -3.13
C HIS A 16 1.18 -6.78 -1.76
N ASP A 17 -0.13 -6.97 -1.63
CA ASP A 17 -0.80 -7.42 -0.40
C ASP A 17 -1.20 -8.91 -0.40
N ALA A 18 -0.58 -9.75 -1.25
CA ALA A 18 -0.87 -11.17 -1.32
C ALA A 18 -0.64 -11.86 0.04
N GLY A 19 -1.68 -12.51 0.56
CA GLY A 19 -1.62 -13.19 1.86
C GLY A 19 -1.66 -12.26 3.09
N HIS A 20 -2.09 -11.01 2.93
CA HIS A 20 -2.30 -10.09 4.05
C HIS A 20 -3.39 -10.60 5.01
N GLU A 21 -3.13 -10.51 6.32
CA GLU A 21 -3.99 -11.09 7.37
C GLU A 21 -4.75 -10.04 8.19
N GLY A 22 -4.75 -8.80 7.71
CA GLY A 22 -5.40 -7.67 8.37
C GLY A 22 -4.64 -7.15 9.59
N ILE A 23 -3.34 -7.42 9.67
CA ILE A 23 -2.49 -7.06 10.81
C ILE A 23 -1.14 -6.49 10.37
N PRO A 24 -0.62 -5.45 11.05
CA PRO A 24 0.69 -4.87 10.76
C PRO A 24 1.83 -5.85 11.05
N ASN A 25 2.99 -5.60 10.41
CA ASN A 25 4.24 -6.36 10.59
C ASN A 25 4.62 -6.57 12.08
N THR A 26 4.38 -5.59 12.95
CA THR A 26 4.67 -5.69 14.40
C THR A 26 3.88 -6.79 15.12
N ILE A 27 2.67 -7.10 14.63
CA ILE A 27 1.82 -8.16 15.16
C ILE A 27 2.11 -9.47 14.42
N LEU A 28 2.26 -9.42 13.09
CA LEU A 28 2.56 -10.59 12.28
C LEU A 28 3.82 -11.32 12.76
N MET A 29 4.86 -10.58 13.15
CA MET A 29 6.08 -11.17 13.71
C MET A 29 5.88 -11.87 15.05
N LYS A 30 4.91 -11.41 15.87
CA LYS A 30 4.59 -12.05 17.15
C LYS A 30 3.76 -13.33 16.93
N GLU A 31 2.81 -13.27 16.00
CA GLU A 31 1.93 -14.41 15.69
C GLU A 31 2.62 -15.50 14.86
N GLN A 32 3.59 -15.12 14.01
CA GLN A 32 4.34 -16.04 13.13
C GLN A 32 5.86 -15.84 13.28
N PRO A 33 6.46 -16.29 14.39
CA PRO A 33 7.90 -16.18 14.64
C PRO A 33 8.77 -16.79 13.54
N ASP A 34 8.33 -17.90 12.93
CA ASP A 34 9.07 -18.56 11.85
C ASP A 34 9.21 -17.66 10.60
N LEU A 35 8.19 -16.88 10.27
CA LEU A 35 8.27 -15.89 9.19
C LEU A 35 9.18 -14.72 9.57
N ALA A 36 9.10 -14.27 10.83
CA ALA A 36 9.97 -13.22 11.33
C ALA A 36 11.45 -13.65 11.25
N GLU A 37 11.76 -14.89 11.61
CA GLU A 37 13.10 -15.47 11.49
C GLU A 37 13.52 -15.59 10.03
N LYS A 38 12.68 -16.19 9.18
CA LYS A 38 12.94 -16.37 7.73
C LYS A 38 13.33 -15.06 7.05
N TYR A 39 12.67 -13.96 7.42
CA TYR A 39 12.87 -12.66 6.79
C TYR A 39 13.70 -11.66 7.61
N GLY A 40 14.28 -12.10 8.73
CA GLY A 40 15.11 -11.26 9.60
C GLY A 40 14.37 -10.06 10.22
N GLY A 41 13.06 -10.20 10.41
CA GLY A 41 12.20 -9.20 11.06
C GLY A 41 11.98 -7.89 10.28
N LYS A 42 12.26 -7.87 8.97
CA LYS A 42 12.11 -6.66 8.13
C LYS A 42 11.18 -6.91 6.94
N SER A 43 10.16 -6.08 6.80
CA SER A 43 9.17 -6.16 5.70
C SER A 43 8.60 -7.57 5.53
N VAL A 44 8.15 -8.15 6.65
CA VAL A 44 7.77 -9.57 6.75
C VAL A 44 6.56 -9.87 5.87
N ALA A 45 5.52 -9.03 5.91
CA ALA A 45 4.34 -9.12 5.08
C ALA A 45 4.68 -8.95 3.59
N GLU A 46 5.49 -7.95 3.25
CA GLU A 46 5.88 -7.65 1.88
C GLU A 46 6.73 -8.78 1.28
N ARG A 47 7.64 -9.38 2.06
CA ARG A 47 8.43 -10.54 1.64
C ARG A 47 7.58 -11.80 1.51
N LYS A 48 6.64 -12.02 2.42
CA LYS A 48 5.66 -13.11 2.31
C LYS A 48 4.86 -12.99 1.00
N SER A 49 4.41 -11.78 0.70
CA SER A 49 3.71 -11.44 -0.54
C SER A 49 4.56 -11.70 -1.79
N ILE A 50 5.84 -11.30 -1.80
CA ILE A 50 6.80 -11.62 -2.88
C ILE A 50 6.91 -13.13 -3.09
N ASP A 51 7.13 -13.89 -2.01
CA ASP A 51 7.32 -15.35 -2.11
C ASP A 51 6.04 -16.02 -2.63
N LEU A 52 4.86 -15.67 -2.10
CA LEU A 52 3.58 -16.20 -2.58
C LEU A 52 3.34 -15.90 -4.06
N ALA A 53 3.57 -14.65 -4.47
CA ALA A 53 3.39 -14.24 -5.85
C ALA A 53 4.36 -14.97 -6.79
N TRP A 54 5.60 -15.15 -6.36
CA TRP A 54 6.62 -15.86 -7.12
C TRP A 54 6.32 -17.35 -7.24
N ASP A 55 5.92 -17.99 -6.14
CA ASP A 55 5.58 -19.41 -6.10
C ASP A 55 4.42 -19.72 -7.05
N VAL A 56 3.35 -18.91 -7.02
CA VAL A 56 2.22 -19.02 -7.96
C VAL A 56 2.70 -18.82 -9.40
N LEU A 57 3.50 -17.79 -9.68
CA LEU A 57 4.03 -17.54 -11.03
C LEU A 57 4.87 -18.72 -11.53
N GLN A 58 5.54 -19.47 -10.66
CA GLN A 58 6.39 -20.62 -11.01
C GLN A 58 5.61 -21.93 -11.21
N GLU A 59 4.33 -22.00 -10.85
CA GLU A 59 3.52 -23.20 -11.06
C GLU A 59 3.52 -23.65 -12.54
N PRO A 60 3.45 -24.97 -12.82
CA PRO A 60 3.50 -25.49 -14.19
C PRO A 60 2.43 -24.89 -15.11
N GLY A 61 1.26 -24.52 -14.57
CA GLY A 61 0.16 -23.91 -15.32
C GLY A 61 0.49 -22.56 -15.96
N PHE A 62 1.44 -21.81 -15.38
CA PHE A 62 1.87 -20.50 -15.89
C PHE A 62 3.10 -20.56 -16.80
N ARG A 63 3.52 -21.75 -17.24
CA ARG A 63 4.70 -21.91 -18.10
C ARG A 63 4.64 -21.02 -19.36
N ASN A 64 3.53 -21.07 -20.09
CA ASN A 64 3.36 -20.28 -21.32
C ASN A 64 3.40 -18.77 -21.05
N LEU A 65 2.92 -18.33 -19.88
CA LEU A 65 3.01 -16.94 -19.46
C LEU A 65 4.46 -16.56 -19.20
N ARG A 66 5.23 -17.38 -18.46
CA ARG A 66 6.66 -17.13 -18.21
C ARG A 66 7.48 -17.08 -19.51
N GLU A 67 7.22 -17.99 -20.45
CA GLU A 67 7.86 -18.01 -21.77
C GLU A 67 7.51 -16.76 -22.62
N CYS A 68 6.35 -16.15 -22.39
CA CYS A 68 5.96 -14.88 -23.03
C CYS A 68 6.58 -13.67 -22.33
N MET A 69 6.74 -13.74 -21.01
CA MET A 69 7.29 -12.65 -20.19
C MET A 69 8.82 -12.52 -20.30
N PHE A 70 9.51 -13.65 -20.43
CA PHE A 70 10.97 -13.72 -20.34
C PHE A 70 11.55 -14.37 -21.59
N GLU A 71 12.33 -13.61 -22.36
CA GLU A 71 13.04 -14.15 -23.52
C GLU A 71 14.22 -15.02 -23.07
N ASN A 72 14.83 -14.68 -21.94
CA ASN A 72 15.98 -15.36 -21.36
C ASN A 72 15.99 -15.26 -19.83
N SER A 73 16.92 -15.98 -19.19
CA SER A 73 17.07 -16.00 -17.73
C SER A 73 17.44 -14.63 -17.14
N CYS A 74 18.07 -13.74 -17.90
CA CYS A 74 18.39 -12.39 -17.42
C CYS A 74 17.12 -11.55 -17.24
N ASP A 75 16.11 -11.71 -18.10
CA ASP A 75 14.82 -11.05 -17.96
C ASP A 75 14.08 -11.50 -16.71
N GLU A 76 14.08 -12.82 -16.44
CA GLU A 76 13.46 -13.37 -15.24
C GLU A 76 14.13 -12.83 -13.96
N VAL A 77 15.46 -12.83 -13.91
CA VAL A 77 16.23 -12.26 -12.78
C VAL A 77 15.96 -10.77 -12.62
N ARG A 78 15.94 -10.02 -13.73
CA ARG A 78 15.67 -8.58 -13.74
C ARG A 78 14.25 -8.27 -13.27
N PHE A 79 13.27 -9.02 -13.75
CA PHE A 79 11.87 -8.90 -13.35
C PHE A 79 11.71 -9.19 -11.86
N ARG A 80 12.30 -10.28 -11.36
CA ARG A 80 12.29 -10.59 -9.92
C ARG A 80 12.90 -9.46 -9.09
N GLN A 81 14.02 -8.90 -9.54
CA GLN A 81 14.66 -7.76 -8.84
C GLN A 81 13.75 -6.53 -8.81
N LEU A 82 13.04 -6.23 -9.91
CA LEU A 82 12.07 -5.15 -9.97
C LEU A 82 10.92 -5.38 -8.99
N ILE A 83 10.30 -6.57 -8.99
CA ILE A 83 9.23 -6.92 -8.04
C ILE A 83 9.70 -6.78 -6.59
N VAL A 84 10.89 -7.28 -6.26
CA VAL A 84 11.45 -7.13 -4.91
C VAL A 84 11.59 -5.66 -4.53
N ASN A 85 12.16 -4.82 -5.40
CA ASN A 85 12.31 -3.40 -5.11
C ASN A 85 10.96 -2.71 -4.90
N LEU A 86 9.97 -3.03 -5.74
CA LEU A 86 8.65 -2.42 -5.73
C LEU A 86 7.82 -2.82 -4.50
N LEU A 87 7.80 -4.09 -4.14
CA LEU A 87 7.03 -4.59 -2.99
C LEU A 87 7.71 -4.23 -1.67
N ILE A 88 9.04 -4.35 -1.59
CA ILE A 88 9.75 -3.89 -0.39
C ILE A 88 9.59 -2.37 -0.20
N ALA A 89 9.27 -1.59 -1.25
CA ALA A 89 8.98 -0.17 -1.13
C ALA A 89 7.62 0.15 -0.47
N THR A 90 6.68 -0.79 -0.34
CA THR A 90 5.37 -0.53 0.30
C THR A 90 5.40 -0.61 1.84
N ASP A 91 6.45 -1.16 2.46
CA ASP A 91 6.58 -1.20 3.94
C ASP A 91 6.87 0.17 4.59
N ILE A 92 5.88 1.06 4.66
CA ILE A 92 6.04 2.43 5.18
C ILE A 92 6.35 2.50 6.69
N ALA A 93 6.31 1.37 7.41
CA ALA A 93 6.67 1.31 8.81
C ALA A 93 8.19 1.16 9.04
N ASP A 94 8.94 0.62 8.08
CA ASP A 94 10.39 0.48 8.19
C ASP A 94 11.12 1.83 7.98
N ARG A 95 11.54 2.43 9.10
CA ARG A 95 12.26 3.71 9.14
C ARG A 95 13.64 3.65 8.48
N GLU A 96 14.36 2.53 8.59
CA GLU A 96 15.69 2.39 7.98
C GLU A 96 15.55 2.37 6.45
N ARG A 97 14.55 1.63 5.96
CA ARG A 97 14.18 1.60 4.54
C ARG A 97 13.77 2.99 4.05
N MET A 98 12.91 3.70 4.79
CA MET A 98 12.51 5.08 4.43
C MET A 98 13.71 6.03 4.35
N GLN A 99 14.70 5.91 5.25
CA GLN A 99 15.93 6.71 5.16
C GLN A 99 16.75 6.38 3.92
N LYS A 100 16.87 5.10 3.56
CA LYS A 100 17.56 4.67 2.33
C LYS A 100 16.84 5.16 1.08
N GLU A 101 15.50 5.12 1.06
CA GLU A 101 14.68 5.69 -0.02
C GLU A 101 14.97 7.18 -0.16
N LYS A 102 14.93 7.94 0.94
CA LYS A 102 15.23 9.38 0.92
C LYS A 102 16.60 9.67 0.34
N HIS A 103 17.64 8.92 0.74
CA HIS A 103 18.99 9.12 0.21
C HIS A 103 19.09 8.78 -1.28
N ARG A 104 18.44 7.70 -1.74
CA ARG A 104 18.39 7.34 -3.17
C ARG A 104 17.64 8.39 -3.97
N TRP A 105 16.54 8.92 -3.44
CA TRP A 105 15.76 10.00 -4.05
C TRP A 105 16.59 11.28 -4.19
N GLU A 106 17.26 11.71 -3.11
CA GLU A 106 18.15 12.87 -3.15
C GLU A 106 19.27 12.67 -4.18
N ARG A 107 19.91 11.49 -4.21
CA ARG A 107 20.94 11.18 -5.21
C ARG A 107 20.40 11.20 -6.65
N ALA A 108 19.16 10.76 -6.85
CA ALA A 108 18.50 10.72 -8.14
C ALA A 108 18.06 12.11 -8.63
N PHE A 109 17.57 12.98 -7.74
CA PHE A 109 16.90 14.24 -8.09
C PHE A 109 17.56 15.51 -7.52
N SER A 110 18.76 15.44 -6.93
CA SER A 110 19.44 16.63 -6.43
C SER A 110 19.81 17.59 -7.56
N GLY A 111 19.35 18.84 -7.48
CA GLY A 111 19.96 19.98 -8.18
C GLY A 111 19.25 20.49 -9.45
N ALA A 112 18.26 19.78 -10.02
CA ALA A 112 17.50 20.27 -11.18
C ALA A 112 15.99 20.15 -10.95
N ARG A 113 15.23 21.20 -11.28
CA ARG A 113 13.76 21.22 -11.09
C ARG A 113 13.02 20.67 -12.30
N THR A 114 13.67 20.65 -13.46
CA THR A 114 13.11 20.09 -14.71
C THR A 114 14.15 19.28 -15.47
N TRP A 115 13.69 18.34 -16.29
CA TRP A 115 14.52 17.56 -17.21
C TRP A 115 15.35 18.45 -18.14
N GLU A 116 14.82 19.60 -18.55
CA GLU A 116 15.46 20.58 -19.43
C GLU A 116 16.61 21.31 -18.73
N GLU A 117 16.43 21.71 -17.46
CA GLU A 117 17.49 22.29 -16.65
C GLU A 117 18.60 21.28 -16.39
N GLU A 118 18.23 20.02 -16.13
CA GLU A 118 19.20 18.95 -15.89
C GLU A 118 20.02 18.63 -17.13
N TRP A 119 19.35 18.51 -18.29
CA TRP A 119 20.00 18.32 -19.58
C TRP A 119 20.96 19.46 -19.89
N ARG A 120 20.51 20.71 -19.79
CA ARG A 120 21.33 21.89 -20.12
C ARG A 120 22.55 22.06 -19.22
N ARG A 121 22.50 21.56 -17.97
CA ARG A 121 23.60 21.65 -17.01
C ARG A 121 24.62 20.53 -17.14
N ARG A 122 24.35 19.48 -17.91
CA ARG A 122 25.23 18.32 -18.07
C ARG A 122 25.92 18.36 -19.42
N SER A 123 27.25 18.20 -19.41
CA SER A 123 28.00 17.92 -20.64
C SER A 123 27.70 16.51 -21.13
N GLU A 124 28.03 16.22 -22.39
CA GLU A 124 27.94 14.87 -22.99
C GLU A 124 28.64 13.81 -22.10
N VAL A 125 29.79 14.16 -21.50
CA VAL A 125 30.53 13.31 -20.56
C VAL A 125 29.81 13.13 -19.21
N ALA A 126 29.04 14.11 -18.75
CA ALA A 126 28.26 14.00 -17.51
C ALA A 126 26.94 13.22 -17.69
N LEU A 127 26.52 12.99 -18.94
CA LEU A 127 25.36 12.16 -19.27
C LEU A 127 25.72 10.67 -19.28
N THR A 128 26.94 10.31 -19.68
CA THR A 128 27.41 8.91 -19.68
C THR A 128 27.59 8.33 -18.28
N THR A 129 27.74 9.19 -17.27
CA THR A 129 27.85 8.80 -15.85
C THR A 129 26.52 8.86 -15.09
N LEU A 130 25.42 9.23 -15.76
CA LEU A 130 24.10 9.30 -15.14
C LEU A 130 23.57 7.87 -14.89
N ASP A 131 23.27 7.59 -13.62
CA ASP A 131 22.62 6.34 -13.21
C ASP A 131 21.12 6.40 -13.55
N VAL A 132 20.80 6.26 -14.84
CA VAL A 132 19.43 6.23 -15.37
C VAL A 132 18.63 5.09 -14.72
N SER A 133 19.31 3.98 -14.39
CA SER A 133 18.72 2.82 -13.73
C SER A 133 18.23 3.16 -12.31
N LEU A 134 19.01 3.91 -11.53
CA LEU A 134 18.57 4.41 -10.22
C LEU A 134 17.36 5.32 -10.34
N LYS A 135 17.42 6.32 -11.24
CA LYS A 135 16.30 7.26 -11.46
C LYS A 135 15.02 6.53 -11.83
N ALA A 136 15.10 5.60 -12.78
CA ALA A 136 13.97 4.77 -13.16
C ALA A 136 13.45 3.98 -11.95
N THR A 137 14.32 3.29 -11.21
CA THR A 137 13.93 2.48 -10.05
C THR A 137 13.21 3.32 -8.99
N VAL A 138 13.76 4.47 -8.58
CA VAL A 138 13.12 5.29 -7.55
C VAL A 138 11.78 5.86 -8.00
N VAL A 139 11.62 6.16 -9.30
CA VAL A 139 10.33 6.60 -9.86
C VAL A 139 9.31 5.47 -9.82
N LEU A 140 9.69 4.25 -10.20
CA LEU A 140 8.81 3.08 -10.14
C LEU A 140 8.37 2.80 -8.69
N GLU A 141 9.27 2.94 -7.72
CA GLU A 141 8.93 2.84 -6.29
C GLU A 141 7.92 3.92 -5.86
N GLN A 142 8.06 5.17 -6.33
CA GLN A 142 7.06 6.20 -6.04
C GLN A 142 5.71 5.91 -6.70
N ILE A 143 5.68 5.33 -7.91
CA ILE A 143 4.43 4.92 -8.56
C ILE A 143 3.71 3.90 -7.68
N MET A 144 4.44 2.90 -7.17
CA MET A 144 3.88 1.88 -6.28
C MET A 144 3.35 2.48 -4.99
N LEU A 145 4.16 3.30 -4.31
CA LEU A 145 3.76 4.00 -3.09
C LEU A 145 2.51 4.86 -3.30
N ALA A 146 2.49 5.66 -4.36
CA ALA A 146 1.36 6.51 -4.68
C ALA A 146 0.08 5.71 -4.99
N SER A 147 0.23 4.55 -5.63
CA SER A 147 -0.88 3.66 -5.98
C SER A 147 -1.48 2.99 -4.74
N ASP A 148 -0.64 2.52 -3.83
CA ASP A 148 -1.04 1.90 -2.56
C ASP A 148 -1.91 2.84 -1.70
N VAL A 149 -1.49 4.10 -1.56
CA VAL A 149 -2.25 5.11 -0.79
C VAL A 149 -3.12 6.03 -1.64
N ALA A 150 -3.44 5.66 -2.88
CA ALA A 150 -4.12 6.53 -3.85
C ALA A 150 -5.47 7.08 -3.35
N HIS A 151 -6.19 6.33 -2.51
CA HIS A 151 -7.47 6.74 -1.95
C HIS A 151 -7.38 8.08 -1.18
N THR A 152 -6.21 8.44 -0.65
CA THR A 152 -5.97 9.71 0.06
C THR A 152 -5.81 10.92 -0.88
N MET A 153 -5.55 10.67 -2.17
CA MET A 153 -5.34 11.67 -3.23
C MET A 153 -6.45 11.60 -4.30
N GLN A 154 -7.57 10.95 -3.99
CA GLN A 154 -8.75 10.83 -4.84
C GLN A 154 -9.92 11.66 -4.29
N HIS A 155 -11.07 11.62 -4.97
CA HIS A 155 -12.30 12.28 -4.52
C HIS A 155 -12.64 11.94 -3.05
N TRP A 156 -13.11 12.93 -2.30
CA TRP A 156 -13.40 12.86 -0.86
C TRP A 156 -14.17 11.60 -0.43
N LEU A 157 -15.24 11.23 -1.14
CA LEU A 157 -16.05 10.05 -0.81
C LEU A 157 -15.28 8.73 -0.97
N THR A 158 -14.29 8.68 -1.88
CA THR A 158 -13.41 7.52 -2.02
C THR A 158 -12.47 7.42 -0.83
N PHE A 159 -11.89 8.54 -0.40
CA PHE A 159 -11.08 8.59 0.83
C PHE A 159 -11.89 8.10 2.03
N VAL A 160 -13.08 8.65 2.28
CA VAL A 160 -13.93 8.27 3.42
C VAL A 160 -14.27 6.77 3.39
N LYS A 161 -14.66 6.24 2.22
CA LYS A 161 -14.99 4.81 2.05
C LYS A 161 -13.83 3.88 2.43
N TRP A 162 -12.63 4.16 1.93
CA TRP A 162 -11.46 3.30 2.19
C TRP A 162 -10.90 3.49 3.60
N ASN A 163 -10.97 4.71 4.13
CA ASN A 163 -10.63 5.02 5.52
C ASN A 163 -11.53 4.24 6.50
N GLU A 164 -12.85 4.17 6.24
CA GLU A 164 -13.77 3.35 7.04
C GLU A 164 -13.41 1.86 7.00
N ARG A 165 -13.00 1.33 5.84
CA ARG A 165 -12.61 -0.08 5.69
C ARG A 165 -11.37 -0.40 6.51
N LEU A 166 -10.34 0.45 6.43
CA LEU A 166 -9.13 0.29 7.25
C LEU A 166 -9.45 0.37 8.74
N TYR A 167 -10.32 1.31 9.14
CA TYR A 167 -10.79 1.41 10.53
C TYR A 167 -11.46 0.11 11.01
N LYS A 168 -12.35 -0.47 10.20
CA LYS A 168 -13.04 -1.74 10.50
C LYS A 168 -12.07 -2.92 10.60
N GLU A 169 -11.07 -2.99 9.72
CA GLU A 169 -10.05 -4.03 9.73
C GLU A 169 -9.24 -4.00 11.04
N LEU A 170 -8.70 -2.83 11.40
CA LEU A 170 -7.91 -2.66 12.63
C LEU A 170 -8.75 -2.89 13.88
N TRP A 171 -10.02 -2.48 13.86
CA TRP A 171 -10.93 -2.72 14.96
C TRP A 171 -11.24 -4.21 15.11
N THR A 172 -11.43 -4.93 14.00
CA THR A 172 -11.65 -6.39 14.01
C THR A 172 -10.46 -7.12 14.63
N ALA A 173 -9.24 -6.72 14.27
CA ALA A 173 -8.02 -7.25 14.89
C ALA A 173 -7.95 -6.91 16.40
N HIS A 174 -8.39 -5.71 16.80
CA HIS A 174 -8.40 -5.30 18.21
C HIS A 174 -9.37 -6.11 19.06
N VAL A 175 -10.64 -6.25 18.64
CA VAL A 175 -11.64 -7.00 19.40
C VAL A 175 -11.37 -8.51 19.43
N ALA A 176 -10.64 -9.02 18.43
CA ALA A 176 -10.12 -10.39 18.43
C ALA A 176 -8.89 -10.59 19.34
N GLY A 177 -8.38 -9.52 19.99
CA GLY A 177 -7.21 -9.58 20.85
C GLY A 177 -5.88 -9.74 20.10
N ARG A 178 -5.86 -9.56 18.77
CA ARG A 178 -4.63 -9.60 17.96
C ARG A 178 -3.87 -8.29 18.02
N ASN A 179 -4.59 -7.17 18.07
CA ASN A 179 -4.03 -5.82 18.12
C ASN A 179 -4.33 -5.13 19.45
N ASP A 180 -3.30 -4.83 20.24
CA ASP A 180 -3.45 -4.11 21.50
C ASP A 180 -3.92 -2.65 21.31
N GLN A 181 -3.77 -2.10 20.09
CA GLN A 181 -4.18 -0.72 19.80
C GLN A 181 -5.66 -0.64 19.44
N ASP A 182 -6.41 0.10 20.25
CA ASP A 182 -7.79 0.47 19.94
C ASP A 182 -7.80 1.61 18.89
N PRO A 183 -8.29 1.36 17.67
CA PRO A 183 -8.35 2.40 16.65
C PRO A 183 -9.33 3.54 17.00
N THR A 184 -10.29 3.33 17.92
CA THR A 184 -11.29 4.34 18.30
C THR A 184 -10.68 5.52 19.07
N ALA A 185 -9.58 5.28 19.80
CA ALA A 185 -9.02 6.26 20.73
C ALA A 185 -8.38 7.48 20.04
N ASN A 186 -7.74 7.29 18.89
CA ASN A 186 -6.92 8.33 18.26
C ASN A 186 -7.05 8.39 16.73
N TRP A 187 -8.12 7.83 16.14
CA TRP A 187 -8.26 7.75 14.68
C TRP A 187 -8.16 9.12 13.98
N TYR A 188 -8.90 10.11 14.49
CA TYR A 188 -8.92 11.45 13.92
C TYR A 188 -7.52 12.07 13.86
N GLN A 189 -6.81 12.13 15.00
CA GLN A 189 -5.46 12.67 15.08
C GLN A 189 -4.46 11.84 14.29
N GLY A 190 -4.61 10.50 14.29
CA GLY A 190 -3.76 9.59 13.52
C GLY A 190 -3.84 9.88 12.03
N GLN A 191 -5.05 10.06 11.49
CA GLN A 191 -5.27 10.40 10.09
C GLN A 191 -4.74 11.80 9.74
N VAL A 192 -4.90 12.81 10.62
CA VAL A 192 -4.25 14.12 10.43
C VAL A 192 -2.72 13.96 10.34
N GLY A 193 -2.13 13.21 11.27
CA GLY A 193 -0.70 12.92 11.28
C GLY A 193 -0.23 12.15 10.04
N PHE A 194 -1.06 11.23 9.53
CA PHE A 194 -0.78 10.47 8.31
C PHE A 194 -0.72 11.39 7.07
N PHE A 195 -1.65 12.34 6.95
CA PHE A 195 -1.57 13.33 5.88
C PHE A 195 -0.34 14.22 6.00
N ASP A 196 -0.12 14.80 7.19
CA ASP A 196 0.91 15.82 7.40
C ASP A 196 2.33 15.25 7.27
N HIS A 197 2.57 14.03 7.75
CA HIS A 197 3.91 13.43 7.78
C HIS A 197 4.20 12.44 6.65
N TYR A 198 3.19 11.97 5.93
CA TYR A 198 3.38 10.96 4.88
C TYR A 198 2.74 11.35 3.54
N ILE A 199 1.41 11.50 3.46
CA ILE A 199 0.71 11.72 2.18
C ILE A 199 1.12 13.03 1.50
N ILE A 200 1.12 14.15 2.22
CA ILE A 200 1.48 15.45 1.65
C ILE A 200 2.96 15.49 1.22
N PRO A 201 3.93 15.00 2.03
CA PRO A 201 5.31 14.83 1.56
C PRO A 201 5.44 13.98 0.30
N LEU A 202 4.72 12.86 0.20
CA LEU A 202 4.69 12.00 -0.99
C LEU A 202 4.15 12.76 -2.21
N ALA A 203 2.98 13.38 -2.10
CA ALA A 203 2.36 14.14 -3.19
C ALA A 203 3.24 15.31 -3.67
N ARG A 204 3.95 15.98 -2.74
CA ARG A 204 4.95 17.00 -3.08
C ARG A 204 6.13 16.42 -3.86
N LYS A 205 6.62 15.23 -3.50
CA LYS A 205 7.67 14.53 -4.27
C LYS A 205 7.20 14.22 -5.70
N LEU A 206 5.99 13.66 -5.83
CA LEU A 206 5.39 13.33 -7.13
C LEU A 206 5.27 14.58 -8.03
N ASN A 207 4.79 15.69 -7.47
CA ASN A 207 4.71 16.97 -8.19
C ASN A 207 6.10 17.50 -8.58
N ALA A 208 7.03 17.56 -7.62
CA ALA A 208 8.33 18.21 -7.81
C ALA A 208 9.29 17.46 -8.74
N CYS A 209 9.11 16.14 -8.96
CA CYS A 209 10.03 15.35 -9.78
C CYS A 209 9.85 15.54 -11.30
N GLY A 210 8.78 16.20 -11.74
CA GLY A 210 8.52 16.51 -13.15
C GLY A 210 8.25 15.30 -14.06
N VAL A 211 8.17 14.08 -13.52
CA VAL A 211 7.83 12.86 -14.28
C VAL A 211 6.35 12.76 -14.58
N PHE A 212 5.51 13.16 -13.63
CA PHE A 212 4.07 12.92 -13.65
C PHE A 212 3.27 14.03 -14.37
N GLY A 213 3.95 15.08 -14.85
CA GLY A 213 3.29 16.24 -15.46
C GLY A 213 2.19 16.80 -14.56
N ASN A 214 1.06 17.16 -15.18
CA ASN A 214 -0.09 17.75 -14.49
C ASN A 214 -0.71 16.84 -13.43
N ALA A 215 -0.58 15.51 -13.56
CA ALA A 215 -1.12 14.58 -12.57
C ALA A 215 -0.48 14.78 -11.19
N GLY A 216 0.79 15.18 -11.13
CA GLY A 216 1.47 15.48 -9.87
C GLY A 216 0.85 16.68 -9.14
N GLU A 217 0.44 17.72 -9.87
CA GLU A 217 -0.26 18.88 -9.31
C GLU A 217 -1.64 18.49 -8.80
N GLU A 218 -2.39 17.70 -9.58
CA GLU A 218 -3.72 17.19 -9.21
C GLU A 218 -3.68 16.34 -7.92
N TYR A 219 -2.73 15.40 -7.81
CA TYR A 219 -2.56 14.58 -6.61
C TYR A 219 -2.27 15.42 -5.37
N LEU A 220 -1.40 16.43 -5.49
CA LEU A 220 -1.11 17.34 -4.38
C LEU A 220 -2.33 18.18 -4.00
N ALA A 221 -3.08 18.69 -4.97
CA ALA A 221 -4.30 19.45 -4.70
C ALA A 221 -5.35 18.60 -3.97
N TYR A 222 -5.59 17.36 -4.41
CA TYR A 222 -6.52 16.45 -3.76
C TYR A 222 -6.05 16.02 -2.37
N ALA A 223 -4.76 15.76 -2.16
CA ALA A 223 -4.21 15.46 -0.84
C ALA A 223 -4.49 16.60 0.15
N LEU A 224 -4.22 17.85 -0.25
CA LEU A 224 -4.44 19.04 0.58
C LEU A 224 -5.93 19.25 0.86
N SER A 225 -6.79 19.09 -0.15
CA SER A 225 -8.25 19.19 0.00
C SER A 225 -8.81 18.14 0.96
N ASN A 226 -8.42 16.86 0.79
CA ASN A 226 -8.86 15.79 1.69
C ASN A 226 -8.36 15.99 3.12
N ARG A 227 -7.13 16.48 3.31
CA ARG A 227 -6.60 16.82 4.64
C ARG A 227 -7.43 17.93 5.31
N GLN A 228 -7.77 18.97 4.56
CA GLN A 228 -8.61 20.06 5.05
C GLN A 228 -10.01 19.55 5.43
N GLU A 229 -10.67 18.83 4.53
CA GLU A 229 -11.99 18.24 4.75
C GLU A 229 -11.99 17.30 5.97
N TRP A 230 -10.93 16.50 6.14
CA TRP A 230 -10.78 15.65 7.32
C TRP A 230 -10.59 16.46 8.60
N THR A 231 -9.93 17.61 8.56
CA THR A 231 -9.80 18.50 9.74
C THR A 231 -11.16 19.04 10.17
N GLU A 232 -12.03 19.36 9.22
CA GLU A 232 -13.37 19.92 9.48
C GLU A 232 -14.38 18.85 9.90
N LYS A 233 -14.36 17.68 9.26
CA LYS A 233 -15.43 16.65 9.37
C LYS A 233 -14.98 15.35 10.03
N GLY A 234 -13.69 15.13 10.19
CA GLY A 234 -13.12 13.83 10.56
C GLY A 234 -13.54 13.33 11.95
N ARG A 235 -13.85 14.23 12.90
CA ARG A 235 -14.36 13.85 14.23
C ARG A 235 -15.74 13.21 14.12
N GLU A 236 -16.69 13.90 13.50
CA GLU A 236 -18.06 13.39 13.27
C GLU A 236 -18.05 12.09 12.46
N ILE A 237 -17.18 12.01 11.43
CA ILE A 237 -17.04 10.81 10.61
C ILE A 237 -16.49 9.64 11.44
N THR A 238 -15.50 9.88 12.29
CA THR A 238 -14.95 8.83 13.19
C THR A 238 -16.03 8.32 14.16
N GLU A 239 -16.83 9.21 14.74
CA GLU A 239 -17.97 8.83 15.59
C GLU A 239 -19.02 8.01 14.82
N ARG A 240 -19.20 8.29 13.53
CA ARG A 240 -20.07 7.48 12.65
C ARG A 240 -19.48 6.11 12.37
N PHE A 241 -18.18 6.01 12.14
CA PHE A 241 -17.50 4.72 11.98
C PHE A 241 -17.69 3.87 13.23
N GLU A 242 -17.44 4.46 14.40
CA GLU A 242 -17.59 3.81 15.70
C GLU A 242 -19.02 3.31 15.95
N ARG A 243 -20.04 4.14 15.68
CA ARG A 243 -21.45 3.70 15.77
C ARG A 243 -21.74 2.51 14.85
N THR A 244 -21.18 2.52 13.65
CA THR A 244 -21.40 1.45 12.66
C THR A 244 -20.85 0.11 13.15
N ILE A 245 -19.62 0.09 13.68
CA ILE A 245 -19.00 -1.15 14.21
C ILE A 245 -19.70 -1.64 15.50
N ARG A 246 -20.11 -0.73 16.39
CA ARG A 246 -20.81 -1.10 17.64
C ARG A 246 -22.19 -1.69 17.34
N ASN A 247 -22.92 -1.11 16.38
CA ASN A 247 -24.23 -1.65 15.97
C ASN A 247 -24.09 -3.04 15.34
N ALA A 248 -23.05 -3.28 14.52
CA ALA A 248 -22.79 -4.60 13.94
C ALA A 248 -22.54 -5.66 15.03
N GLN A 249 -21.80 -5.33 16.10
CA GLN A 249 -21.60 -6.25 17.24
C GLN A 249 -22.88 -6.62 17.98
N ILE A 250 -23.83 -5.68 18.08
CA ILE A 250 -25.10 -5.94 18.77
C ILE A 250 -25.91 -6.96 17.95
N LEU A 251 -25.96 -6.77 16.63
CA LEU A 251 -26.67 -7.68 15.72
C LEU A 251 -26.04 -9.09 15.71
N ASP A 252 -24.71 -9.21 15.78
CA ASP A 252 -24.04 -10.51 15.86
C ASP A 252 -24.23 -11.23 17.22
N LYS A 253 -24.63 -10.50 18.26
CA LYS A 253 -24.88 -11.03 19.62
C LYS A 253 -26.34 -11.34 19.91
N GLU A 254 -27.28 -10.90 19.07
CA GLU A 254 -28.69 -11.31 19.22
C GLU A 254 -28.84 -12.79 18.80
N PRO A 255 -29.43 -13.65 19.65
CA PRO A 255 -29.71 -15.02 19.26
C PRO A 255 -30.59 -15.01 18.01
N GLN A 256 -30.17 -15.71 16.95
CA GLN A 256 -31.04 -15.97 15.80
C GLN A 256 -32.21 -16.86 16.26
N TYR A 257 -33.30 -16.25 16.72
CA TYR A 257 -34.55 -16.91 17.05
C TYR A 257 -35.25 -17.36 15.76
N TRP A 258 -34.82 -18.47 15.15
CA TRP A 258 -35.61 -19.11 14.10
C TRP A 258 -35.76 -20.64 14.20
N GLU A 259 -35.37 -21.29 15.29
CA GLU A 259 -35.73 -22.70 15.52
C GLU A 259 -36.29 -22.93 16.93
N THR A 260 -37.60 -22.73 17.07
CA THR A 260 -38.53 -23.68 17.71
C THR A 260 -39.96 -23.19 17.48
N ALA A 261 -40.55 -23.61 16.37
CA ALA A 261 -42.00 -23.69 16.26
C ALA A 261 -42.35 -25.17 16.07
N ASP A 262 -42.32 -25.91 17.17
CA ASP A 262 -43.01 -27.19 17.28
C ASP A 262 -44.50 -26.95 17.06
N GLY A 263 -44.96 -27.22 15.83
CA GLY A 263 -46.36 -27.36 15.50
C GLY A 263 -46.80 -28.79 15.75
N ASN A 264 -47.04 -29.15 17.01
CA ASN A 264 -47.90 -30.28 17.36
C ASN A 264 -49.29 -30.04 16.75
N GLY A 265 -49.67 -30.88 15.79
CA GLY A 265 -50.99 -30.91 15.16
C GLY A 265 -51.44 -32.35 14.96
N GLU A 266 -51.79 -32.99 16.07
CA GLU A 266 -52.44 -34.30 16.10
C GLU A 266 -53.93 -34.18 15.69
N GLN A 267 -54.47 -35.26 15.10
CA GLN A 267 -55.88 -35.67 14.95
C GLN A 267 -56.66 -35.31 13.65
N GLY A 268 -56.84 -36.36 12.83
CA GLY A 268 -58.16 -37.03 12.76
C GLY A 268 -59.06 -36.78 11.54
N LYS A 269 -58.90 -37.59 10.48
CA LYS A 269 -59.90 -38.53 9.91
C LYS A 269 -59.44 -39.06 8.56
#